data_AF-A0A962V4V1-F1
#
_entry.id   AF-A0A962V4V1-F1
#
_cell.length_a   1.000
_cell.length_b   1.000
_cell.length_c   1.000
_cell.angle_alpha   90.00
_cell.angle_beta   90.00
_cell.angle_gamma   90.00
#
_symmetry.space_group_name_H-M   'P 1'
#
loop_
_entity.id
_entity.type
_entity.pdbx_description
1 polymer ?
#
loop_
_entity_poly.entity_id
_entity_poly.type
_entity_poly.pdbx_seq_one_letter_code
_entity_poly.pdbx_strand_id
1 'polypeptide(L)'
;MDKKSLSEADICSKFITPAVVAAGWDEPQIRREVSFTKGRIIVRGKLVTRGKAKRADYVLYYQPNLPIALIEAKDNTQALGAGMQQALGYAETLDIPFVFTSNGDGFICHDRTGQSATVETELALDAFPSPAELWARYRAWQGLATEQDAMVLQHYHDDGSGKEPRYYQRIAINKTIEAIAKGQDRILLVMATGTGKTYTAFQIIWRLWKAKRKQRILFLADRNILVDQTMVNDFRPFGAAMAKLSTGSKTIERDDGTLVTLPTAVDKKQRRIDTSYEIYLALYQAITGPDERQKLFRELSPDFFDLIVIDECHRGSAAEDSAWREILDYFSGATQIGLTATPKETEYVSNTHYFGEPLYTYSLKQGIRDGFLAPYKVVKVHLDVDIEGYRPQRGETDKYGHEIDDRVYNQKDFDRNLVIDARTEQVAQKITAFLKESGDPYQKTIVFCVDTEHAARMRQALINENAALVQENAQYVMRITGDDTEGTAQLSNFIDPEARYPVIVTTSRLLSTGVDAQTCRLIVLDREVGSMTEFKQIVGRGTRVHED
;
A
#
# COMPACT_ATOMS: atom_id res chain seq x y z
N MET A 1 50.08 -11.70 7.63
CA MET A 1 48.88 -12.30 8.27
C MET A 1 48.29 -13.25 7.25
N ASP A 2 48.11 -14.53 7.57
CA ASP A 2 47.46 -15.45 6.65
C ASP A 2 45.97 -15.12 6.58
N LYS A 3 45.45 -14.80 5.40
CA LYS A 3 44.03 -14.44 5.22
C LYS A 3 43.12 -15.66 5.44
N LYS A 4 43.62 -16.88 5.21
CA LYS A 4 42.83 -18.11 5.34
C LYS A 4 42.47 -18.47 6.78
N SER A 5 43.18 -17.89 7.76
CA SER A 5 42.85 -18.06 9.18
C SER A 5 41.88 -16.98 9.70
N LEU A 6 41.45 -16.04 8.86
CA LEU A 6 40.59 -14.92 9.26
C LEU A 6 39.11 -15.26 9.05
N SER A 7 38.26 -14.75 9.94
CA SER A 7 36.81 -14.83 9.77
C SER A 7 36.33 -13.96 8.61
N GLU A 8 35.11 -14.20 8.09
CA GLU A 8 34.51 -13.31 7.09
C GLU A 8 34.42 -11.86 7.58
N ALA A 9 34.14 -11.64 8.88
CA ALA A 9 34.13 -10.31 9.49
C ALA A 9 35.53 -9.65 9.53
N ASP A 10 36.59 -10.44 9.76
CA ASP A 10 37.97 -9.97 9.65
C ASP A 10 38.31 -9.60 8.21
N ILE A 11 37.87 -10.41 7.23
CA ILE A 11 38.08 -10.14 5.80
C ILE A 11 37.40 -8.82 5.40
N CYS A 12 36.15 -8.64 5.82
CA CYS A 12 35.36 -7.43 5.67
C CYS A 12 36.07 -6.19 6.22
N SER A 13 36.49 -6.23 7.49
CA SER A 13 37.05 -5.07 8.20
C SER A 13 38.49 -4.73 7.80
N LYS A 14 39.31 -5.74 7.48
CA LYS A 14 40.75 -5.54 7.21
C LYS A 14 41.10 -5.37 5.73
N PHE A 15 40.24 -5.81 4.81
CA PHE A 15 40.55 -5.79 3.37
C PHE A 15 39.44 -5.13 2.54
N ILE A 16 38.20 -5.60 2.63
CA ILE A 16 37.11 -5.12 1.77
C ILE A 16 36.75 -3.67 2.09
N THR A 17 36.46 -3.34 3.36
CA THR A 17 36.13 -1.98 3.78
C THR A 17 37.25 -0.98 3.43
N PRO A 18 38.53 -1.23 3.77
CA PRO A 18 39.62 -0.34 3.37
C PRO A 18 39.75 -0.14 1.87
N ALA A 19 39.55 -1.18 1.06
CA ALA A 19 39.55 -1.08 -0.40
C ALA A 19 38.45 -0.16 -0.93
N VAL A 20 37.23 -0.33 -0.42
CA VAL A 20 36.07 0.49 -0.81
C VAL A 20 36.27 1.96 -0.39
N VAL A 21 36.80 2.21 0.81
CA VAL A 21 37.14 3.57 1.27
C VAL A 21 38.28 4.17 0.45
N ALA A 22 39.31 3.39 0.10
CA ALA A 22 40.41 3.84 -0.75
C ALA A 22 39.95 4.22 -2.17
N ALA A 23 38.89 3.60 -2.67
CA ALA A 23 38.22 3.96 -3.92
C ALA A 23 37.39 5.27 -3.82
N GLY A 24 37.31 5.90 -2.65
CA GLY A 24 36.66 7.19 -2.43
C GLY A 24 35.20 7.10 -1.97
N TRP A 25 34.76 5.96 -1.44
CA TRP A 25 33.45 5.84 -0.79
C TRP A 25 33.52 6.31 0.66
N ASP A 26 32.60 7.20 1.04
CA ASP A 26 32.50 7.69 2.43
C ASP A 26 31.68 6.74 3.31
N GLU A 27 31.92 6.74 4.63
CA GLU A 27 31.19 5.88 5.58
C GLU A 27 29.65 5.96 5.48
N PRO A 28 29.00 7.13 5.30
CA PRO A 28 27.54 7.20 5.10
C PRO A 28 27.04 6.50 3.83
N GLN A 29 27.92 6.34 2.83
CA GLN A 29 27.61 5.64 1.59
C GLN A 29 27.78 4.12 1.74
N ILE A 30 28.53 3.65 2.74
CA ILE A 30 28.84 2.23 2.97
C ILE A 30 27.94 1.69 4.08
N ARG A 31 26.77 1.15 3.72
CA ARG A 31 25.91 0.47 4.70
C ARG A 31 26.28 -1.01 4.75
N ARG A 32 26.56 -1.50 5.96
CA ARG A 32 26.96 -2.88 6.23
C ARG A 32 25.80 -3.67 6.85
N GLU A 33 25.78 -4.98 6.64
CA GLU A 33 24.79 -5.90 7.23
C GLU A 33 23.31 -5.47 6.98
N VAL A 34 23.05 -5.04 5.75
CA VAL A 34 21.78 -4.40 5.37
C VAL A 34 20.67 -5.44 5.26
N SER A 35 19.78 -5.48 6.24
CA SER A 35 18.57 -6.31 6.22
C SER A 35 17.45 -5.60 5.47
N PHE A 36 16.87 -6.25 4.46
CA PHE A 36 15.86 -5.63 3.59
C PHE A 36 14.54 -6.40 3.49
N THR A 37 14.44 -7.55 4.17
CA THR A 37 13.18 -8.28 4.37
C THR A 37 13.06 -8.69 5.82
N LYS A 38 11.84 -8.96 6.30
CA LYS A 38 11.61 -9.46 7.67
C LYS A 38 11.50 -10.99 7.75
N GLY A 39 11.61 -11.68 6.61
CA GLY A 39 11.41 -13.12 6.53
C GLY A 39 9.94 -13.52 6.60
N ARG A 40 9.52 -14.44 5.73
CA ARG A 40 8.13 -14.89 5.62
C ARG A 40 7.57 -15.36 6.97
N ILE A 41 6.39 -14.88 7.33
CA ILE A 41 5.64 -15.41 8.48
C ILE A 41 5.08 -16.80 8.10
N ILE A 42 5.43 -17.81 8.89
CA ILE A 42 5.01 -19.20 8.72
C ILE A 42 4.14 -19.57 9.92
N VAL A 43 2.89 -19.95 9.64
CA VAL A 43 1.92 -20.37 10.65
C VAL A 43 1.70 -21.88 10.52
N ARG A 44 1.97 -22.63 11.58
CA ARG A 44 1.73 -24.09 11.68
C ARG A 44 1.01 -24.41 12.98
N GLY A 45 -0.31 -24.59 12.90
CA GLY A 45 -1.15 -24.72 14.10
C GLY A 45 -1.05 -23.46 14.95
N LYS A 46 -0.66 -23.60 16.22
CA LYS A 46 -0.43 -22.46 17.14
C LYS A 46 0.99 -21.87 17.06
N LEU A 47 1.91 -22.50 16.33
CA LEU A 47 3.28 -22.01 16.18
C LEU A 47 3.35 -20.98 15.05
N VAL A 48 3.85 -19.79 15.39
CA VAL A 48 4.16 -18.73 14.44
C VAL A 48 5.66 -18.51 14.47
N THR A 49 6.33 -18.66 13.32
CA THR A 49 7.77 -18.39 13.17
C THR A 49 8.02 -17.53 11.95
N ARG A 50 9.19 -16.89 11.90
CA ARG A 50 9.67 -16.19 10.70
C ARG A 50 10.73 -17.02 9.98
N GLY A 51 10.66 -17.03 8.65
CA GLY A 51 11.74 -17.54 7.81
C GLY A 51 12.97 -16.63 7.86
N LYS A 52 14.04 -17.04 7.17
CA LYS A 52 15.29 -16.26 7.11
C LYS A 52 15.04 -14.89 6.45
N ALA A 53 15.38 -13.83 7.16
CA ALA A 53 15.49 -12.49 6.59
C ALA A 53 16.66 -12.44 5.61
N LYS A 54 16.43 -11.85 4.44
CA LYS A 54 17.51 -11.52 3.49
C LYS A 54 18.31 -10.32 4.00
N ARG A 55 19.62 -10.49 4.01
CA ARG A 55 20.62 -9.52 4.46
C ARG A 55 21.81 -9.55 3.49
N ALA A 56 22.24 -8.39 3.05
CA ALA A 56 23.43 -8.21 2.22
C ALA A 56 24.58 -7.65 3.07
N ASP A 57 25.81 -8.08 2.82
CA ASP A 57 26.97 -7.69 3.64
C ASP A 57 27.30 -6.20 3.47
N TYR A 58 27.28 -5.71 2.22
CA TYR A 58 27.37 -4.29 1.92
C TYR A 58 26.35 -3.87 0.87
N VAL A 59 25.77 -2.70 1.09
CA VAL A 59 25.07 -1.96 0.03
C VAL A 59 25.68 -0.57 -0.03
N LEU A 60 26.13 -0.18 -1.22
CA LEU A 60 26.78 1.09 -1.47
C LEU A 60 25.77 2.08 -2.06
N TYR A 61 25.64 3.22 -1.41
CA TYR A 61 24.66 4.25 -1.67
C TYR A 61 25.35 5.48 -2.24
N TYR A 62 25.05 5.86 -3.48
CA TYR A 62 25.57 7.11 -4.02
C TYR A 62 25.04 8.31 -3.23
N GLN A 63 23.75 8.25 -2.90
CA GLN A 63 23.03 9.08 -1.94
C GLN A 63 22.22 8.18 -1.01
N PRO A 64 21.81 8.63 0.20
CA PRO A 64 21.07 7.78 1.15
C PRO A 64 19.85 7.05 0.57
N ASN A 65 19.21 7.65 -0.45
CA ASN A 65 18.06 7.12 -1.15
C ASN A 65 18.37 6.32 -2.42
N LEU A 66 19.64 6.14 -2.79
CA LEU A 66 20.05 5.62 -4.09
C LEU A 66 21.17 4.57 -3.97
N PRO A 67 20.81 3.30 -3.66
CA PRO A 67 21.76 2.20 -3.70
C PRO A 67 22.13 1.90 -5.15
N ILE A 68 23.42 1.85 -5.45
CA ILE A 68 23.92 1.59 -6.82
C ILE A 68 24.83 0.36 -6.90
N ALA A 69 25.39 -0.09 -5.78
CA ALA A 69 26.19 -1.31 -5.75
C ALA A 69 25.92 -2.17 -4.51
N LEU A 70 26.19 -3.47 -4.64
CA LEU A 70 26.08 -4.46 -3.57
C LEU A 70 27.36 -5.30 -3.53
N ILE A 71 27.89 -5.57 -2.33
CA ILE A 71 29.03 -6.48 -2.14
C ILE A 71 28.58 -7.63 -1.25
N GLU A 72 28.77 -8.86 -1.73
CA GLU A 72 28.67 -10.09 -0.92
C GLU A 72 30.08 -10.57 -0.57
N ALA A 73 30.36 -10.68 0.73
CA ALA A 73 31.63 -11.13 1.24
C ALA A 73 31.62 -12.63 1.51
N LYS A 74 32.80 -13.24 1.47
CA LYS A 74 33.07 -14.61 1.94
C LYS A 74 34.39 -14.60 2.71
N ASP A 75 34.59 -15.61 3.56
CA ASP A 75 35.92 -15.88 4.10
C ASP A 75 36.91 -16.23 2.97
N ASN A 76 38.21 -16.07 3.23
CA ASN A 76 39.26 -16.22 2.21
C ASN A 76 39.45 -17.67 1.73
N THR A 77 38.87 -18.67 2.41
CA THR A 77 38.95 -20.06 1.96
C THR A 77 38.03 -20.34 0.78
N GLN A 78 37.03 -19.48 0.57
CA GLN A 78 36.11 -19.54 -0.57
C GLN A 78 36.73 -18.92 -1.82
N ALA A 79 36.24 -19.36 -2.99
CA ALA A 79 36.57 -18.73 -4.26
C ALA A 79 36.01 -17.30 -4.32
N LEU A 80 36.68 -16.42 -5.08
CA LEU A 80 36.33 -14.99 -5.18
C LEU A 80 34.88 -14.76 -5.65
N GLY A 81 34.37 -15.64 -6.51
CA GLY A 81 32.99 -15.61 -7.05
C GLY A 81 31.95 -16.41 -6.27
N ALA A 82 32.30 -17.03 -5.14
CA ALA A 82 31.42 -17.98 -4.45
C ALA A 82 30.06 -17.39 -4.03
N GLY A 83 29.99 -16.08 -3.78
CA GLY A 83 28.76 -15.38 -3.42
C GLY A 83 27.90 -14.89 -4.59
N MET A 84 28.30 -15.06 -5.85
CA MET A 84 27.76 -14.24 -6.96
C MET A 84 26.27 -14.49 -7.20
N GLN A 85 25.82 -15.75 -7.21
CA GLN A 85 24.41 -16.06 -7.42
C GLN A 85 23.51 -15.52 -6.29
N GLN A 86 24.01 -15.54 -5.04
CA GLN A 86 23.32 -14.96 -3.90
C GLN A 86 23.25 -13.44 -4.02
N ALA A 87 24.36 -12.80 -4.36
CA ALA A 87 24.49 -11.36 -4.57
C ALA A 87 23.55 -10.87 -5.70
N LEU A 88 23.47 -11.61 -6.81
CA LEU A 88 22.56 -11.33 -7.92
C LEU A 88 21.09 -11.44 -7.50
N GLY A 89 20.71 -12.44 -6.71
CA GLY A 89 19.35 -12.55 -6.17
C GLY A 89 18.98 -11.41 -5.22
N TYR A 90 19.95 -10.87 -4.48
CA TYR A 90 19.77 -9.66 -3.67
C TYR A 90 19.65 -8.41 -4.53
N ALA A 91 20.53 -8.26 -5.51
CA ALA A 91 20.54 -7.14 -6.44
C ALA A 91 19.26 -7.07 -7.29
N GLU A 92 18.71 -8.20 -7.72
CA GLU A 92 17.41 -8.27 -8.38
C GLU A 92 16.29 -7.78 -7.45
N THR A 93 16.31 -8.20 -6.17
CA THR A 93 15.30 -7.76 -5.19
C THR A 93 15.42 -6.25 -4.92
N LEU A 94 16.64 -5.72 -4.81
CA LEU A 94 16.92 -4.33 -4.44
C LEU A 94 16.99 -3.37 -5.64
N ASP A 95 16.90 -3.89 -6.86
CA ASP A 95 17.10 -3.18 -8.14
C ASP A 95 18.46 -2.48 -8.26
N ILE A 96 19.53 -3.18 -7.87
CA ILE A 96 20.90 -2.64 -7.83
C ILE A 96 21.70 -3.08 -9.08
N PRO A 97 22.25 -2.16 -9.89
CA PRO A 97 22.89 -2.54 -11.16
C PRO A 97 24.27 -3.16 -11.03
N PHE A 98 25.09 -2.77 -10.05
CA PHE A 98 26.47 -3.25 -9.94
C PHE A 98 26.61 -4.22 -8.77
N VAL A 99 27.03 -5.45 -9.04
CA VAL A 99 27.13 -6.51 -8.04
C VAL A 99 28.58 -6.93 -7.90
N PHE A 100 29.04 -7.05 -6.67
CA PHE A 100 30.41 -7.44 -6.37
C PHE A 100 30.42 -8.62 -5.41
N THR A 101 31.41 -9.48 -5.56
CA THR A 101 31.77 -10.48 -4.54
C THR A 101 33.22 -10.35 -4.17
N SER A 102 33.56 -10.65 -2.92
CA SER A 102 34.95 -10.62 -2.47
C SER A 102 35.21 -11.63 -1.36
N ASN A 103 36.43 -12.16 -1.35
CA ASN A 103 36.99 -12.98 -0.28
C ASN A 103 38.23 -12.29 0.37
N GLY A 104 38.45 -11.01 0.06
CA GLY A 104 39.58 -10.21 0.52
C GLY A 104 40.82 -10.20 -0.38
N ASP A 105 40.90 -11.02 -1.44
CA ASP A 105 42.02 -10.99 -2.40
C ASP A 105 41.80 -10.04 -3.58
N GLY A 106 40.53 -9.79 -3.93
CA GLY A 106 40.12 -8.89 -4.99
C GLY A 106 38.60 -8.75 -5.01
N PHE A 107 38.03 -8.51 -6.17
CA PHE A 107 36.58 -8.54 -6.39
C PHE A 107 36.24 -9.24 -7.71
N ILE A 108 35.08 -9.89 -7.78
CA ILE A 108 34.41 -10.11 -9.07
C ILE A 108 33.27 -9.11 -9.16
N CYS A 109 33.25 -8.31 -10.21
CA CYS A 109 32.16 -7.41 -10.55
C CYS A 109 31.26 -8.08 -11.60
N HIS A 110 29.95 -8.05 -11.39
CA HIS A 110 28.93 -8.36 -12.37
C HIS A 110 28.11 -7.10 -12.68
N ASP A 111 28.11 -6.69 -13.95
CA ASP A 111 27.34 -5.54 -14.44
C ASP A 111 25.97 -5.97 -14.98
N ARG A 112 24.89 -5.63 -14.25
CA ARG A 112 23.50 -5.95 -14.63
C ARG A 112 22.88 -4.92 -15.59
N THR A 113 23.61 -3.88 -15.98
CA THR A 113 23.08 -2.81 -16.85
C THR A 113 22.94 -3.25 -18.31
N GLY A 114 23.68 -4.30 -18.71
CA GLY A 114 23.78 -4.75 -20.11
C GLY A 114 24.62 -3.82 -20.99
N GLN A 115 25.33 -2.85 -20.42
CA GLN A 115 26.16 -1.89 -21.17
C GLN A 115 27.63 -2.29 -21.30
N SER A 116 28.10 -3.19 -20.44
CA SER A 116 29.49 -3.67 -20.49
C SER A 116 29.68 -4.77 -21.53
N ALA A 117 30.79 -4.69 -22.28
CA ALA A 117 31.19 -5.73 -23.24
C ALA A 117 31.51 -7.07 -22.56
N THR A 118 32.03 -7.00 -21.33
CA THR A 118 32.27 -8.16 -20.46
C THR A 118 31.42 -8.00 -19.21
N VAL A 119 30.47 -8.91 -19.02
CA VAL A 119 29.47 -8.83 -17.93
C VAL A 119 30.12 -9.08 -16.56
N GLU A 120 31.02 -10.06 -16.47
CA GLU A 120 31.76 -10.36 -15.25
C GLU A 120 33.25 -10.13 -15.41
N THR A 121 33.84 -9.32 -14.51
CA THR A 121 35.26 -8.97 -14.55
C THR A 121 35.89 -9.12 -13.17
N GLU A 122 37.07 -9.71 -13.11
CA GLU A 122 37.89 -9.76 -11.90
C GLU A 122 38.67 -8.46 -11.73
N LEU A 123 38.64 -7.89 -10.53
CA LEU A 123 39.30 -6.65 -10.14
C LEU A 123 40.29 -6.96 -9.02
N ALA A 124 41.47 -6.34 -9.10
CA ALA A 124 42.39 -6.31 -7.97
C ALA A 124 41.75 -5.57 -6.78
N LEU A 125 42.27 -5.83 -5.57
CA LEU A 125 41.71 -5.25 -4.34
C LEU A 125 41.76 -3.71 -4.34
N ASP A 126 42.75 -3.10 -4.98
CA ASP A 126 42.92 -1.65 -5.12
C ASP A 126 42.24 -1.05 -6.37
N ALA A 127 41.57 -1.87 -7.18
CA ALA A 127 40.89 -1.47 -8.40
C ALA A 127 39.35 -1.37 -8.22
N PHE A 128 38.86 -1.23 -6.98
CA PHE A 128 37.44 -1.07 -6.73
C PHE A 128 36.94 0.27 -7.32
N PRO A 129 35.79 0.30 -8.05
CA PRO A 129 35.30 1.53 -8.66
C PRO A 129 34.88 2.60 -7.65
N SER A 130 35.19 3.84 -7.96
CA SER A 130 34.78 5.01 -7.18
C SER A 130 33.27 5.29 -7.28
N PRO A 131 32.67 6.04 -6.32
CA PRO A 131 31.27 6.44 -6.42
C PRO A 131 30.95 7.21 -7.71
N ALA A 132 31.87 8.08 -8.16
CA ALA A 132 31.69 8.88 -9.37
C ALA A 132 31.68 8.04 -10.65
N GLU A 133 32.51 7.01 -10.73
CA GLU A 133 32.54 6.09 -11.87
C GLU A 133 31.27 5.25 -11.96
N LEU A 134 30.84 4.65 -10.85
CA LEU A 134 29.59 3.87 -10.84
C LEU A 134 28.38 4.78 -11.08
N TRP A 135 28.39 6.02 -10.59
CA TRP A 135 27.34 7.00 -10.90
C TRP A 135 27.29 7.35 -12.40
N ALA A 136 28.45 7.56 -13.04
CA ALA A 136 28.49 7.83 -14.47
C ALA A 136 27.90 6.66 -15.28
N ARG A 137 28.23 5.41 -14.91
CA ARG A 137 27.64 4.20 -15.52
C ARG A 137 26.15 4.09 -15.23
N TYR A 138 25.72 4.36 -13.99
CA TYR A 138 24.30 4.37 -13.61
C TYR A 138 23.49 5.35 -14.48
N ARG A 139 23.99 6.58 -14.66
CA ARG A 139 23.35 7.59 -15.50
C ARG A 139 23.27 7.15 -16.96
N ALA A 140 24.36 6.60 -17.51
CA ALA A 140 24.36 6.06 -18.86
C ALA A 140 23.33 4.92 -19.02
N TRP A 141 23.22 4.04 -18.02
CA TRP A 141 22.23 2.96 -17.99
C TRP A 141 20.79 3.47 -17.92
N GLN A 142 20.54 4.47 -17.08
CA GLN A 142 19.21 5.04 -16.92
C GLN A 142 18.82 6.03 -18.03
N GLY A 143 19.76 6.44 -18.88
CA GLY A 143 19.55 7.47 -19.90
C GLY A 143 19.40 8.87 -19.30
N LEU A 144 20.15 9.18 -18.24
CA LEU A 144 20.09 10.44 -17.51
C LEU A 144 21.24 11.38 -17.92
N ALA A 145 20.89 12.59 -18.33
CA ALA A 145 21.76 13.74 -18.47
C ALA A 145 22.03 14.42 -17.12
N THR A 146 23.11 15.22 -17.07
CA THR A 146 23.58 15.87 -15.82
C THR A 146 22.55 16.86 -15.24
N GLU A 147 21.74 17.50 -16.08
CA GLU A 147 20.71 18.46 -15.63
C GLU A 147 19.60 17.81 -14.79
N GLN A 148 19.40 16.49 -14.95
CA GLN A 148 18.41 15.72 -14.22
C GLN A 148 18.90 15.29 -12.83
N ASP A 149 20.20 15.41 -12.54
CA ASP A 149 20.80 15.04 -11.25
C ASP A 149 20.15 15.82 -10.09
N ALA A 150 19.81 17.10 -10.30
CA ALA A 150 19.14 17.94 -9.30
C ALA A 150 17.79 17.35 -8.82
N MET A 151 17.12 16.56 -9.66
CA MET A 151 15.86 15.90 -9.31
C MET A 151 16.09 14.47 -8.81
N VAL A 152 16.93 13.70 -9.50
CA VAL A 152 17.22 12.28 -9.19
C VAL A 152 17.99 12.13 -7.88
N LEU A 153 18.78 13.12 -7.48
CA LEU A 153 19.53 13.11 -6.21
C LEU A 153 18.81 13.85 -5.08
N GLN A 154 17.66 14.46 -5.33
CA GLN A 154 16.90 15.17 -4.29
C GLN A 154 16.55 14.22 -3.13
N HIS A 155 16.88 14.62 -1.90
CA HIS A 155 16.65 13.82 -0.70
C HIS A 155 15.17 13.65 -0.35
N TYR A 156 14.87 12.56 0.37
CA TYR A 156 13.59 12.35 1.03
C TYR A 156 13.30 13.39 2.11
N HIS A 157 12.04 13.48 2.51
CA HIS A 157 11.72 14.05 3.79
C HIS A 157 12.17 13.09 4.89
N ASP A 158 12.94 13.59 5.84
CA ASP A 158 13.31 12.90 7.07
C ASP A 158 12.63 13.61 8.23
N ASP A 159 11.83 12.88 9.00
CA ASP A 159 11.14 13.38 10.19
C ASP A 159 11.97 13.18 11.49
N GLY A 160 13.20 12.67 11.37
CA GLY A 160 14.09 12.39 12.49
C GLY A 160 13.74 11.13 13.28
N SER A 161 12.67 10.41 12.90
CA SER A 161 12.28 9.16 13.57
C SER A 161 13.15 7.95 13.15
N GLY A 162 13.99 8.12 12.13
CA GLY A 162 14.71 7.03 11.48
C GLY A 162 13.83 6.16 10.56
N LYS A 163 12.57 6.55 10.34
CA LYS A 163 11.67 5.87 9.41
C LYS A 163 12.09 6.13 7.96
N GLU A 164 12.71 5.13 7.35
CA GLU A 164 13.07 5.16 5.93
C GLU A 164 12.06 4.40 5.05
N PRO A 165 11.90 4.76 3.76
CA PRO A 165 11.18 3.94 2.81
C PRO A 165 11.78 2.53 2.74
N ARG A 166 10.92 1.51 2.83
CA ARG A 166 11.32 0.11 2.60
C ARG A 166 11.86 -0.05 1.18
N TYR A 167 12.64 -1.11 0.93
CA TYR A 167 13.34 -1.28 -0.35
C TYR A 167 12.41 -1.13 -1.57
N TYR A 168 11.22 -1.73 -1.53
CA TYR A 168 10.26 -1.68 -2.63
C TYR A 168 9.61 -0.29 -2.79
N GLN A 169 9.48 0.48 -1.70
CA GLN A 169 9.02 1.87 -1.78
C GLN A 169 10.11 2.74 -2.42
N ARG A 170 11.37 2.56 -2.01
CA ARG A 170 12.52 3.25 -2.59
C ARG A 170 12.65 2.99 -4.10
N ILE A 171 12.49 1.74 -4.54
CA ILE A 171 12.47 1.40 -5.97
C ILE A 171 11.34 2.13 -6.68
N ALA A 172 10.10 2.05 -6.15
CA ALA A 172 8.95 2.74 -6.74
C ALA A 172 9.18 4.26 -6.86
N ILE A 173 9.73 4.89 -5.81
CA ILE A 173 10.01 6.32 -5.80
C ILE A 173 11.11 6.66 -6.81
N ASN A 174 12.26 5.98 -6.79
CA ASN A 174 13.38 6.26 -7.68
C ASN A 174 13.00 6.08 -9.14
N LYS A 175 12.36 4.95 -9.50
CA LYS A 175 11.88 4.73 -10.88
C LYS A 175 10.92 5.82 -11.33
N THR A 176 10.02 6.25 -10.46
CA THR A 176 9.07 7.32 -10.78
C THR A 176 9.79 8.63 -11.04
N ILE A 177 10.73 9.02 -10.19
CA ILE A 177 11.51 10.24 -10.38
C ILE A 177 12.35 10.16 -11.67
N GLU A 178 12.96 9.03 -11.96
CA GLU A 178 13.73 8.80 -13.19
C GLU A 178 12.84 8.83 -14.44
N ALA A 179 11.64 8.24 -14.40
CA ALA A 179 10.68 8.29 -15.49
C ALA A 179 10.25 9.73 -15.78
N ILE A 180 9.93 10.51 -14.76
CA ILE A 180 9.59 11.94 -14.89
C ILE A 180 10.79 12.73 -15.42
N ALA A 181 12.01 12.41 -14.99
CA ALA A 181 13.23 13.04 -15.49
C ALA A 181 13.39 12.87 -17.01
N LYS A 182 12.92 11.73 -17.53
CA LYS A 182 12.94 11.37 -18.94
C LYS A 182 11.73 11.88 -19.72
N GLY A 183 10.86 12.67 -19.11
CA GLY A 183 9.66 13.23 -19.75
C GLY A 183 8.50 12.24 -19.86
N GLN A 184 8.48 11.18 -19.04
CA GLN A 184 7.31 10.30 -18.97
C GLN A 184 6.21 10.94 -18.11
N ASP A 185 5.13 11.36 -18.77
CA ASP A 185 4.02 12.06 -18.11
C ASP A 185 2.88 11.16 -17.63
N ARG A 186 2.90 9.86 -17.93
CA ARG A 186 1.90 8.90 -17.43
C ARG A 186 2.58 7.71 -16.81
N ILE A 187 2.31 7.50 -15.53
CA ILE A 187 3.00 6.50 -14.71
C ILE A 187 1.97 5.71 -13.89
N LEU A 188 2.10 4.39 -13.90
CA LEU A 188 1.29 3.49 -13.06
C LEU A 188 2.18 2.76 -12.05
N LEU A 189 1.81 2.82 -10.78
CA LEU A 189 2.43 2.08 -9.68
C LEU A 189 1.43 1.11 -9.08
N VAL A 190 1.78 -0.18 -9.09
CA VAL A 190 0.95 -1.24 -8.50
C VAL A 190 1.57 -1.69 -7.18
N MET A 191 0.90 -1.42 -6.07
CA MET A 191 1.40 -1.72 -4.73
C MET A 191 0.27 -2.27 -3.86
N ALA A 192 0.47 -3.46 -3.30
CA ALA A 192 -0.56 -4.12 -2.49
C ALA A 192 -1.06 -3.22 -1.35
N THR A 193 -2.35 -3.31 -1.03
CA THR A 193 -2.88 -2.76 0.22
C THR A 193 -2.03 -3.30 1.36
N GLY A 194 -1.56 -2.44 2.27
CA GLY A 194 -0.62 -2.91 3.29
C GLY A 194 0.79 -2.34 3.18
N THR A 195 1.18 -1.81 2.02
CA THR A 195 2.61 -1.62 1.73
C THR A 195 3.08 -0.17 1.76
N GLY A 196 2.19 0.78 2.07
CA GLY A 196 2.53 2.20 2.27
C GLY A 196 2.51 3.02 0.97
N LYS A 197 1.43 2.93 0.19
CA LYS A 197 1.21 3.73 -1.04
C LYS A 197 1.24 5.23 -0.76
N THR A 198 0.50 5.68 0.25
CA THR A 198 0.41 7.09 0.66
C THR A 198 1.78 7.67 1.01
N TYR A 199 2.56 6.97 1.84
CA TYR A 199 3.94 7.35 2.15
C TYR A 199 4.86 7.36 0.90
N THR A 200 4.65 6.44 -0.04
CA THR A 200 5.40 6.43 -1.32
C THR A 200 5.06 7.65 -2.16
N ALA A 201 3.76 7.98 -2.29
CA ALA A 201 3.28 9.17 -2.98
C ALA A 201 3.82 10.45 -2.35
N PHE A 202 3.79 10.54 -1.01
CA PHE A 202 4.35 11.64 -0.25
C PHE A 202 5.82 11.88 -0.61
N GLN A 203 6.67 10.85 -0.59
CA GLN A 203 8.10 10.98 -0.89
C GLN A 203 8.37 11.34 -2.37
N ILE A 204 7.54 10.87 -3.31
CA ILE A 204 7.63 11.30 -4.72
C ILE A 204 7.31 12.80 -4.83
N ILE A 205 6.17 13.22 -4.29
CA ILE A 205 5.72 14.62 -4.30
C ILE A 205 6.76 15.51 -3.63
N TRP A 206 7.24 15.11 -2.45
CA TRP A 206 8.24 15.85 -1.69
C TRP A 206 9.52 16.10 -2.50
N ARG A 207 10.05 15.06 -3.15
CA ARG A 207 11.26 15.18 -3.97
C ARG A 207 11.05 16.09 -5.16
N LEU A 208 9.94 15.95 -5.89
CA LEU A 208 9.64 16.82 -7.04
C LEU A 208 9.41 18.28 -6.61
N TRP A 209 8.76 18.48 -5.47
CA TRP A 209 8.48 19.79 -4.89
C TRP A 209 9.74 20.49 -4.38
N LYS A 210 10.60 19.78 -3.64
CA LYS A 210 11.87 20.34 -3.15
C LYS A 210 12.89 20.60 -4.27
N ALA A 211 12.87 19.78 -5.33
CA ALA A 211 13.66 20.03 -6.53
C ALA A 211 13.11 21.18 -7.41
N LYS A 212 11.99 21.81 -7.01
CA LYS A 212 11.28 22.86 -7.76
C LYS A 212 10.91 22.45 -9.20
N ARG A 213 10.65 21.16 -9.40
CA ARG A 213 10.26 20.60 -10.70
C ARG A 213 8.75 20.51 -10.87
N LYS A 214 8.03 20.33 -9.77
CA LYS A 214 6.56 20.33 -9.71
C LYS A 214 6.16 21.18 -8.50
N GLN A 215 5.38 22.24 -8.67
CA GLN A 215 4.98 23.18 -7.61
C GLN A 215 3.47 23.26 -7.42
N ARG A 216 2.69 22.95 -8.45
CA ARG A 216 1.23 22.85 -8.38
C ARG A 216 0.83 21.40 -8.48
N ILE A 217 0.46 20.80 -7.35
CA ILE A 217 0.29 19.35 -7.22
C ILE A 217 -1.12 19.04 -6.76
N LEU A 218 -1.81 18.13 -7.43
CA LEU A 218 -3.12 17.63 -7.02
C LEU A 218 -3.04 16.16 -6.61
N PHE A 219 -3.44 15.84 -5.38
CA PHE A 219 -3.62 14.48 -4.90
C PHE A 219 -5.12 14.14 -4.83
N LEU A 220 -5.54 13.13 -5.57
CA LEU A 220 -6.92 12.66 -5.66
C LEU A 220 -7.09 11.33 -4.92
N ALA A 221 -8.17 11.24 -4.15
CA ALA A 221 -8.59 9.99 -3.52
C ALA A 221 -10.11 9.82 -3.59
N ASP A 222 -10.59 8.59 -3.33
CA ASP A 222 -12.02 8.22 -3.37
C ASP A 222 -12.81 8.70 -2.15
N ARG A 223 -12.19 8.76 -0.98
CA ARG A 223 -12.93 8.95 0.27
C ARG A 223 -12.38 10.06 1.12
N ASN A 224 -13.30 10.79 1.77
CA ASN A 224 -12.94 11.89 2.68
C ASN A 224 -11.90 11.44 3.71
N ILE A 225 -12.08 10.25 4.30
CA ILE A 225 -11.14 9.72 5.30
C ILE A 225 -9.72 9.55 4.75
N LEU A 226 -9.57 9.16 3.46
CA LEU A 226 -8.27 8.99 2.82
C LEU A 226 -7.58 10.34 2.61
N VAL A 227 -8.33 11.37 2.22
CA VAL A 227 -7.80 12.73 2.08
C VAL A 227 -7.42 13.30 3.46
N ASP A 228 -8.39 13.27 4.38
CA ASP A 228 -8.28 13.83 5.72
C ASP A 228 -7.08 13.24 6.48
N GLN A 229 -6.96 11.90 6.53
CA GLN A 229 -5.86 11.21 7.20
C GLN A 229 -4.51 11.49 6.53
N THR A 230 -4.48 11.53 5.19
CA THR A 230 -3.24 11.85 4.46
C THR A 230 -2.72 13.23 4.86
N MET A 231 -3.60 14.25 4.93
CA MET A 231 -3.21 15.61 5.32
C MET A 231 -2.65 15.70 6.73
N VAL A 232 -3.25 15.00 7.71
CA VAL A 232 -2.81 15.11 9.11
C VAL A 232 -1.58 14.27 9.42
N ASN A 233 -1.34 13.20 8.65
CA ASN A 233 -0.27 12.23 8.86
C ASN A 233 0.86 12.41 7.83
N ASP A 234 0.88 11.58 6.77
CA ASP A 234 2.00 11.51 5.81
C ASP A 234 2.32 12.86 5.15
N PHE A 235 1.31 13.68 4.84
CA PHE A 235 1.48 14.96 4.14
C PHE A 235 1.65 16.15 5.11
N ARG A 236 1.66 15.92 6.42
CA ARG A 236 1.91 16.96 7.43
C ARG A 236 3.13 17.85 7.12
N PRO A 237 4.25 17.33 6.60
CA PRO A 237 5.42 18.14 6.29
C PRO A 237 5.21 19.26 5.25
N PHE A 238 4.16 19.21 4.43
CA PHE A 238 3.85 20.31 3.51
C PHE A 238 3.29 21.55 4.23
N GLY A 239 2.73 21.38 5.44
CA GLY A 239 2.29 22.48 6.29
C GLY A 239 1.36 23.47 5.57
N ALA A 240 1.72 24.75 5.62
CA ALA A 240 0.93 25.84 5.03
C ALA A 240 0.88 25.82 3.49
N ALA A 241 1.73 25.03 2.82
CA ALA A 241 1.69 24.89 1.37
C ALA A 241 0.52 24.02 0.89
N MET A 242 -0.18 23.35 1.81
CA MET A 242 -1.20 22.36 1.51
C MET A 242 -2.61 22.81 1.88
N ALA A 243 -3.59 22.51 1.02
CA ALA A 243 -5.01 22.72 1.31
C ALA A 243 -5.92 21.68 0.63
N LYS A 244 -7.12 21.50 1.21
CA LYS A 244 -8.16 20.65 0.65
C LYS A 244 -9.05 21.44 -0.31
N LEU A 245 -9.31 20.89 -1.49
CA LEU A 245 -10.37 21.37 -2.39
C LEU A 245 -11.73 20.86 -1.89
N SER A 246 -12.26 21.52 -0.87
CA SER A 246 -13.51 21.16 -0.22
C SER A 246 -14.23 22.41 0.25
N THR A 247 -15.56 22.41 0.12
CA THR A 247 -16.44 23.45 0.68
C THR A 247 -16.69 23.25 2.18
N GLY A 248 -16.22 22.16 2.79
CA GLY A 248 -16.27 21.90 4.22
C GLY A 248 -14.87 21.79 4.81
N SER A 249 -14.60 22.54 5.88
CA SER A 249 -13.45 22.29 6.75
C SER A 249 -13.87 21.33 7.87
N LYS A 250 -12.93 20.51 8.31
CA LYS A 250 -13.12 19.50 9.34
C LYS A 250 -11.99 19.62 10.35
N THR A 251 -12.32 19.47 11.63
CA THR A 251 -11.35 19.38 12.72
C THR A 251 -11.15 17.91 13.08
N ILE A 252 -9.89 17.49 13.22
CA ILE A 252 -9.48 16.12 13.47
C ILE A 252 -8.60 16.10 14.71
N GLU A 253 -8.89 15.20 15.65
CA GLU A 253 -8.03 14.90 16.79
C GLU A 253 -6.98 13.88 16.36
N ARG A 254 -5.71 14.16 16.69
CA ARG A 254 -4.58 13.27 16.45
C ARG A 254 -4.36 12.31 17.60
N ASP A 255 -3.53 11.31 17.35
CA ASP A 255 -3.11 10.30 18.35
C ASP A 255 -2.41 10.94 19.58
N ASP A 256 -1.81 12.12 19.42
CA ASP A 256 -1.20 12.91 20.51
C ASP A 256 -2.21 13.83 21.24
N GLY A 257 -3.50 13.73 20.93
CA GLY A 257 -4.58 14.56 21.48
C GLY A 257 -4.69 15.95 20.85
N THR A 258 -3.86 16.30 19.87
CA THR A 258 -3.91 17.63 19.24
C THR A 258 -5.05 17.74 18.22
N LEU A 259 -5.80 18.84 18.29
CA LEU A 259 -6.88 19.15 17.34
C LEU A 259 -6.34 19.96 16.15
N VAL A 260 -6.56 19.46 14.94
CA VAL A 260 -6.12 20.09 13.69
C VAL A 260 -7.32 20.40 12.81
N THR A 261 -7.49 21.67 12.47
CA THR A 261 -8.50 22.10 11.49
C THR A 261 -7.89 22.08 10.09
N LEU A 262 -8.50 21.32 9.17
CA LEU A 262 -7.99 21.16 7.82
C LEU A 262 -8.15 22.46 7.01
N PRO A 263 -7.06 23.00 6.42
CA PRO A 263 -7.16 24.16 5.53
C PRO A 263 -7.93 23.80 4.26
N THR A 264 -8.79 24.72 3.81
CA THR A 264 -9.59 24.56 2.59
C THR A 264 -9.27 25.67 1.61
N ALA A 265 -9.04 25.33 0.35
CA ALA A 265 -8.72 26.27 -0.72
C ALA A 265 -9.96 26.70 -1.53
N VAL A 266 -11.17 26.64 -0.94
CA VAL A 266 -12.42 26.98 -1.65
C VAL A 266 -13.19 28.03 -0.85
N ASP A 267 -13.39 29.20 -1.44
CA ASP A 267 -14.33 30.20 -0.90
C ASP A 267 -15.75 29.72 -1.15
N LYS A 268 -16.50 29.42 -0.08
CA LYS A 268 -17.88 28.90 -0.20
C LYS A 268 -18.86 29.87 -0.86
N LYS A 269 -18.65 31.18 -0.70
CA LYS A 269 -19.57 32.23 -1.18
C LYS A 269 -19.33 32.53 -2.65
N GLN A 270 -18.06 32.60 -3.05
CA GLN A 270 -17.67 32.92 -4.42
C GLN A 270 -17.47 31.67 -5.28
N ARG A 271 -17.45 30.48 -4.66
CA ARG A 271 -17.04 29.19 -5.25
C ARG A 271 -15.63 29.18 -5.83
N ARG A 272 -14.82 30.19 -5.49
CA ARG A 272 -13.48 30.41 -6.02
C ARG A 272 -12.42 29.54 -5.35
N ILE A 273 -11.53 28.95 -6.16
CA ILE A 273 -10.35 28.27 -5.65
C ILE A 273 -9.25 29.29 -5.31
N ASP A 274 -8.70 29.18 -4.10
CA ASP A 274 -7.47 29.87 -3.68
C ASP A 274 -6.25 29.22 -4.35
N THR A 275 -5.63 30.00 -5.25
CA THR A 275 -4.47 29.59 -6.05
C THR A 275 -3.13 29.89 -5.37
N SER A 276 -3.11 30.25 -4.09
CA SER A 276 -1.87 30.50 -3.34
C SER A 276 -1.20 29.23 -2.81
N TYR A 277 -1.94 28.12 -2.67
CA TYR A 277 -1.42 26.84 -2.20
C TYR A 277 -0.65 26.07 -3.29
N GLU A 278 0.30 25.23 -2.90
CA GLU A 278 1.12 24.45 -3.83
C GLU A 278 0.63 22.99 -3.92
N ILE A 279 0.13 22.46 -2.81
CA ILE A 279 -0.34 21.07 -2.70
C ILE A 279 -1.85 21.06 -2.43
N TYR A 280 -2.61 20.50 -3.36
CA TYR A 280 -4.05 20.39 -3.29
C TYR A 280 -4.45 18.94 -3.07
N LEU A 281 -5.39 18.70 -2.16
CA LEU A 281 -5.98 17.38 -1.97
C LEU A 281 -7.48 17.44 -2.23
N ALA A 282 -8.01 16.47 -2.96
CA ALA A 282 -9.42 16.48 -3.33
C ALA A 282 -10.02 15.08 -3.41
N LEU A 283 -11.34 15.04 -3.26
CA LEU A 283 -12.13 13.89 -3.69
C LEU A 283 -12.51 14.08 -5.14
N TYR A 284 -12.39 13.02 -5.94
CA TYR A 284 -12.78 13.11 -7.35
C TYR A 284 -14.27 13.44 -7.51
N GLN A 285 -15.17 12.89 -6.66
CA GLN A 285 -16.60 13.23 -6.73
C GLN A 285 -16.88 14.68 -6.33
N ALA A 286 -16.08 15.25 -5.43
CA ALA A 286 -16.31 16.60 -4.90
C ALA A 286 -15.94 17.70 -5.89
N ILE A 287 -14.97 17.45 -6.79
CA ILE A 287 -14.51 18.46 -7.76
C ILE A 287 -15.13 18.30 -9.14
N THR A 288 -15.71 17.14 -9.46
CA THR A 288 -16.48 16.91 -10.71
C THR A 288 -17.95 17.28 -10.52
N GLY A 289 -18.65 16.65 -9.57
CA GLY A 289 -20.10 16.83 -9.40
C GLY A 289 -20.93 16.36 -10.63
N PRO A 290 -22.24 16.13 -10.46
CA PRO A 290 -23.11 15.66 -11.54
C PRO A 290 -23.37 16.70 -12.65
N ASP A 291 -23.36 18.00 -12.32
CA ASP A 291 -23.63 19.07 -13.28
C ASP A 291 -22.36 19.85 -13.65
N GLU A 292 -22.31 20.38 -14.88
CA GLU A 292 -21.23 21.25 -15.37
C GLU A 292 -20.92 22.43 -14.43
N ARG A 293 -21.94 23.05 -13.83
CA ARG A 293 -21.78 24.16 -12.87
C ARG A 293 -21.15 23.73 -11.54
N GLN A 294 -21.04 22.43 -11.29
CA GLN A 294 -20.49 21.84 -10.08
C GLN A 294 -19.03 21.39 -10.25
N LYS A 295 -18.50 21.40 -11.49
CA LYS A 295 -17.12 21.04 -11.85
C LYS A 295 -16.13 22.09 -11.39
N LEU A 296 -15.81 22.07 -10.09
CA LEU A 296 -14.90 23.00 -9.42
C LEU A 296 -13.52 23.06 -10.09
N PHE A 297 -13.04 21.94 -10.64
CA PHE A 297 -11.74 21.89 -11.30
C PHE A 297 -11.62 22.81 -12.53
N ARG A 298 -12.74 23.15 -13.18
CA ARG A 298 -12.77 24.04 -14.36
C ARG A 298 -12.56 25.50 -14.04
N GLU A 299 -12.55 25.88 -12.76
CA GLU A 299 -12.12 27.22 -12.36
C GLU A 299 -10.61 27.42 -12.49
N LEU A 300 -9.84 26.33 -12.50
CA LEU A 300 -8.41 26.35 -12.73
C LEU A 300 -8.14 26.21 -14.22
N SER A 301 -7.09 26.84 -14.72
CA SER A 301 -6.64 26.65 -16.11
C SER A 301 -6.20 25.20 -16.34
N PRO A 302 -6.35 24.66 -17.57
CA PRO A 302 -5.84 23.32 -17.93
C PRO A 302 -4.35 23.09 -17.61
N ASP A 303 -3.54 24.14 -17.63
CA ASP A 303 -2.10 24.08 -17.33
C ASP A 303 -1.78 24.48 -15.87
N PHE A 304 -2.77 24.48 -14.98
CA PHE A 304 -2.56 24.91 -13.59
C PHE A 304 -1.70 23.93 -12.79
N PHE A 305 -1.93 22.63 -12.95
CA PHE A 305 -1.20 21.59 -12.21
C PHE A 305 0.02 21.11 -13.01
N ASP A 306 1.15 20.98 -12.33
CA ASP A 306 2.34 20.35 -12.88
C ASP A 306 2.30 18.82 -12.70
N LEU A 307 1.64 18.36 -11.63
CA LEU A 307 1.56 16.96 -11.22
C LEU A 307 0.17 16.62 -10.66
N ILE A 308 -0.37 15.49 -11.08
CA ILE A 308 -1.57 14.87 -10.50
C ILE A 308 -1.22 13.46 -10.03
N VAL A 309 -1.55 13.14 -8.78
CA VAL A 309 -1.40 11.81 -8.19
C VAL A 309 -2.78 11.28 -7.83
N ILE A 310 -3.13 10.09 -8.28
CA ILE A 310 -4.41 9.44 -8.00
C ILE A 310 -4.17 8.19 -7.17
N ASP A 311 -4.68 8.16 -5.94
CA ASP A 311 -4.74 6.95 -5.14
C ASP A 311 -5.95 6.09 -5.51
N GLU A 312 -5.77 4.77 -5.45
CA GLU A 312 -6.76 3.76 -5.83
C GLU A 312 -7.37 3.98 -7.23
N CYS A 313 -6.53 4.31 -8.22
CA CYS A 313 -6.91 4.64 -9.61
C CYS A 313 -7.62 3.51 -10.39
N HIS A 314 -7.99 2.41 -9.74
CA HIS A 314 -8.72 1.26 -10.27
C HIS A 314 -10.18 1.20 -9.80
N ARG A 315 -10.59 2.11 -8.91
CA ARG A 315 -11.95 2.16 -8.39
C ARG A 315 -12.81 2.97 -9.35
N GLY A 316 -13.73 2.27 -9.98
CA GLY A 316 -14.83 2.93 -10.66
C GLY A 316 -15.89 1.99 -11.20
N SER A 317 -17.16 2.33 -10.99
CA SER A 317 -18.18 2.10 -12.02
C SER A 317 -17.80 2.85 -13.30
N ALA A 318 -18.44 2.59 -14.44
CA ALA A 318 -18.20 3.39 -15.66
C ALA A 318 -18.32 4.92 -15.41
N ALA A 319 -19.17 5.32 -14.46
CA ALA A 319 -19.35 6.72 -14.05
C ALA A 319 -18.19 7.26 -13.19
N GLU A 320 -17.69 6.50 -12.22
CA GLU A 320 -16.52 6.90 -11.42
C GLU A 320 -15.22 6.89 -12.23
N ASP A 321 -15.07 5.90 -13.12
CA ASP A 321 -13.98 5.87 -14.10
C ASP A 321 -14.07 7.09 -15.05
N SER A 322 -15.28 7.58 -15.36
CA SER A 322 -15.46 8.81 -16.14
C SER A 322 -15.08 10.08 -15.36
N ALA A 323 -15.29 10.12 -14.05
CA ALA A 323 -15.10 11.33 -13.24
C ALA A 323 -13.61 11.69 -13.08
N TRP A 324 -12.76 10.74 -12.71
CA TRP A 324 -11.31 11.03 -12.62
C TRP A 324 -10.67 11.16 -14.00
N ARG A 325 -11.14 10.42 -15.02
CA ARG A 325 -10.67 10.60 -16.40
C ARG A 325 -10.94 12.01 -16.91
N GLU A 326 -12.13 12.55 -16.66
CA GLU A 326 -12.44 13.93 -17.06
C GLU A 326 -11.45 14.94 -16.46
N ILE A 327 -11.10 14.78 -15.17
CA ILE A 327 -10.12 15.64 -14.50
C ILE A 327 -8.74 15.50 -15.16
N LEU A 328 -8.30 14.26 -15.44
CA LEU A 328 -7.00 14.01 -16.04
C LEU A 328 -6.90 14.47 -17.50
N ASP A 329 -7.97 14.32 -18.27
CA ASP A 329 -8.02 14.78 -19.66
C ASP A 329 -8.00 16.32 -19.71
N TYR A 330 -8.68 16.98 -18.76
CA TYR A 330 -8.65 18.43 -18.62
C TYR A 330 -7.25 18.95 -18.28
N PHE A 331 -6.57 18.35 -17.31
CA PHE A 331 -5.20 18.69 -16.92
C PHE A 331 -4.16 17.80 -17.64
N SER A 332 -4.32 17.63 -18.94
CA SER A 332 -3.49 16.72 -19.75
C SER A 332 -2.02 17.14 -19.87
N GLY A 333 -1.70 18.42 -19.65
CA GLY A 333 -0.33 18.93 -19.59
C GLY A 333 0.43 18.58 -18.30
N ALA A 334 -0.29 18.14 -17.25
CA ALA A 334 0.34 17.70 -16.02
C ALA A 334 0.95 16.31 -16.18
N THR A 335 2.03 16.03 -15.44
CA THR A 335 2.46 14.65 -15.21
C THR A 335 1.43 13.94 -14.32
N GLN A 336 1.09 12.68 -14.60
CA GLN A 336 0.00 11.96 -13.96
C GLN A 336 0.48 10.60 -13.44
N ILE A 337 0.31 10.37 -12.13
CA ILE A 337 0.73 9.15 -11.45
C ILE A 337 -0.52 8.44 -10.90
N GLY A 338 -0.81 7.25 -11.41
CA GLY A 338 -1.80 6.34 -10.85
C GLY A 338 -1.18 5.38 -9.84
N LEU A 339 -1.76 5.29 -8.64
CA LEU A 339 -1.43 4.30 -7.62
C LEU A 339 -2.60 3.31 -7.48
N THR A 340 -2.31 2.02 -7.45
CA THR A 340 -3.35 0.99 -7.30
C THR A 340 -2.82 -0.24 -6.58
N ALA A 341 -3.68 -0.95 -5.84
CA ALA A 341 -3.37 -2.30 -5.35
C ALA A 341 -3.75 -3.40 -6.35
N THR A 342 -4.60 -3.08 -7.32
CA THR A 342 -5.29 -4.02 -8.19
C THR A 342 -5.51 -3.39 -9.56
N PRO A 343 -4.55 -3.51 -10.49
CA PRO A 343 -4.76 -3.01 -11.84
C PRO A 343 -5.96 -3.76 -12.45
N LYS A 344 -6.87 -3.02 -13.10
CA LYS A 344 -8.01 -3.57 -13.83
C LYS A 344 -7.54 -4.03 -15.22
N GLU A 345 -7.72 -5.31 -15.50
CA GLU A 345 -7.53 -5.93 -16.82
C GLU A 345 -8.91 -6.36 -17.36
N THR A 346 -9.73 -5.40 -17.80
CA THR A 346 -10.97 -5.73 -18.52
C THR A 346 -10.93 -5.11 -19.91
N GLU A 347 -11.62 -5.75 -20.85
CA GLU A 347 -11.61 -5.46 -22.29
C GLU A 347 -12.09 -4.02 -22.64
N TYR A 348 -12.82 -3.34 -21.72
CA TYR A 348 -13.46 -2.05 -22.01
C TYR A 348 -12.92 -0.86 -21.19
N VAL A 349 -12.27 -1.09 -20.04
CA VAL A 349 -11.70 -0.03 -19.19
C VAL A 349 -10.51 -0.60 -18.43
N SER A 350 -9.30 -0.37 -18.95
CA SER A 350 -8.07 -0.73 -18.25
C SER A 350 -7.31 0.53 -17.84
N ASN A 351 -6.85 0.58 -16.59
CA ASN A 351 -5.90 1.60 -16.14
C ASN A 351 -4.63 1.56 -16.97
N THR A 352 -4.26 0.37 -17.42
CA THR A 352 -3.13 0.13 -18.32
C THR A 352 -3.33 0.79 -19.68
N HIS A 353 -4.58 0.93 -20.15
CA HIS A 353 -4.85 1.67 -21.38
C HIS A 353 -4.55 3.17 -21.22
N TYR A 354 -4.85 3.74 -20.07
CA TYR A 354 -4.65 5.17 -19.82
C TYR A 354 -3.19 5.49 -19.44
N PHE A 355 -2.65 4.78 -18.45
CA PHE A 355 -1.32 5.04 -17.89
C PHE A 355 -0.19 4.23 -18.54
N GLY A 356 -0.51 3.22 -19.35
CA GLY A 356 0.46 2.24 -19.84
C GLY A 356 0.75 1.12 -18.82
N GLU A 357 1.74 0.30 -19.15
CA GLU A 357 2.22 -0.78 -18.27
C GLU A 357 2.70 -0.24 -16.92
N PRO A 358 2.47 -0.98 -15.81
CA PRO A 358 2.99 -0.60 -14.50
C PRO A 358 4.51 -0.42 -14.52
N LEU A 359 4.97 0.78 -14.11
CA LEU A 359 6.40 1.08 -13.95
C LEU A 359 7.05 0.22 -12.85
N TYR A 360 6.28 -0.09 -11.81
CA TYR A 360 6.69 -0.99 -10.74
C TYR A 360 5.49 -1.71 -10.12
N THR A 361 5.69 -2.98 -9.79
CA THR A 361 4.68 -3.82 -9.13
C THR A 361 5.24 -4.47 -7.87
N TYR A 362 4.61 -4.20 -6.73
CA TYR A 362 4.85 -4.88 -5.46
C TYR A 362 3.59 -5.59 -4.98
N SER A 363 3.52 -6.90 -5.22
CA SER A 363 2.31 -7.70 -5.04
C SER A 363 2.08 -8.17 -3.59
N LEU A 364 0.85 -8.58 -3.28
CA LEU A 364 0.50 -9.22 -2.01
C LEU A 364 1.35 -10.47 -1.74
N LYS A 365 1.58 -11.29 -2.78
CA LYS A 365 2.43 -12.49 -2.72
C LYS A 365 3.86 -12.12 -2.32
N GLN A 366 4.39 -11.05 -2.89
CA GLN A 366 5.72 -10.54 -2.56
C GLN A 366 5.78 -10.03 -1.11
N GLY A 367 4.80 -9.22 -0.69
CA GLY A 367 4.70 -8.71 0.68
C GLY A 367 4.63 -9.81 1.74
N ILE A 368 3.91 -10.90 1.48
CA ILE A 368 3.85 -12.08 2.36
C ILE A 368 5.20 -12.81 2.38
N ARG A 369 5.82 -13.02 1.21
CA ARG A 369 7.13 -13.70 1.10
C ARG A 369 8.22 -12.94 1.87
N ASP A 370 8.18 -11.62 1.81
CA ASP A 370 9.19 -10.76 2.43
C ASP A 370 8.91 -10.53 3.93
N GLY A 371 7.77 -10.98 4.43
CA GLY A 371 7.38 -10.86 5.84
C GLY A 371 6.82 -9.50 6.25
N PHE A 372 6.43 -8.67 5.27
CA PHE A 372 5.83 -7.36 5.50
C PHE A 372 4.30 -7.39 5.54
N LEU A 373 3.69 -8.47 5.03
CA LEU A 373 2.24 -8.71 5.08
C LEU A 373 1.97 -10.07 5.71
N ALA A 374 0.87 -10.16 6.45
CA ALA A 374 0.43 -11.39 7.09
C ALA A 374 -0.08 -12.39 6.04
N PRO A 375 0.26 -13.69 6.17
CA PRO A 375 -0.36 -14.74 5.38
C PRO A 375 -1.82 -14.89 5.81
N TYR A 376 -2.68 -15.34 4.89
CA TYR A 376 -4.08 -15.63 5.17
C TYR A 376 -4.44 -17.06 4.81
N LYS A 377 -5.46 -17.60 5.47
CA LYS A 377 -6.08 -18.89 5.16
C LYS A 377 -7.53 -18.65 4.76
N VAL A 378 -7.93 -19.16 3.61
CA VAL A 378 -9.33 -19.14 3.18
C VAL A 378 -10.02 -20.38 3.73
N VAL A 379 -11.06 -20.18 4.54
CA VAL A 379 -11.95 -21.24 5.03
C VAL A 379 -13.27 -21.08 4.30
N LYS A 380 -13.64 -22.07 3.48
CA LYS A 380 -14.94 -22.09 2.80
C LYS A 380 -15.94 -22.81 3.70
N VAL A 381 -17.08 -22.17 3.93
CA VAL A 381 -18.22 -22.75 4.64
C VAL A 381 -19.33 -22.91 3.62
N HIS A 382 -19.97 -24.07 3.64
CA HIS A 382 -21.09 -24.41 2.78
C HIS A 382 -22.32 -24.63 3.66
N LEU A 383 -23.35 -23.83 3.43
CA LEU A 383 -24.68 -24.05 4.00
C LEU A 383 -25.53 -24.77 2.95
N ASP A 384 -26.39 -25.69 3.38
CA ASP A 384 -27.21 -26.49 2.44
C ASP A 384 -28.05 -25.59 1.53
N VAL A 385 -28.70 -24.56 2.12
CA VAL A 385 -29.49 -23.57 1.39
C VAL A 385 -28.67 -22.73 0.39
N ASP A 386 -27.38 -22.54 0.66
CA ASP A 386 -26.48 -21.81 -0.23
C ASP A 386 -26.03 -22.66 -1.43
N ILE A 387 -25.99 -23.99 -1.28
CA ILE A 387 -25.65 -24.93 -2.35
C ILE A 387 -26.88 -25.28 -3.18
N GLU A 388 -27.97 -25.66 -2.53
CA GLU A 388 -29.16 -26.21 -3.17
C GLU A 388 -30.11 -25.11 -3.66
N GLY A 389 -29.99 -23.90 -3.10
CA GLY A 389 -30.97 -22.84 -3.25
C GLY A 389 -32.19 -23.08 -2.36
N TYR A 390 -33.13 -22.13 -2.41
CA TYR A 390 -34.40 -22.23 -1.72
C TYR A 390 -35.53 -22.08 -2.73
N ARG A 391 -36.51 -22.98 -2.67
CA ARG A 391 -37.75 -22.85 -3.43
C ARG A 391 -38.91 -22.89 -2.43
N PRO A 392 -39.76 -21.85 -2.38
CA PRO A 392 -40.88 -21.83 -1.45
C PRO A 392 -41.90 -22.92 -1.79
N GLN A 393 -42.62 -23.39 -0.80
CA GLN A 393 -43.80 -24.21 -1.00
C GLN A 393 -44.92 -23.37 -1.62
N ARG A 394 -45.84 -24.02 -2.33
CA ARG A 394 -46.96 -23.32 -2.97
C ARG A 394 -47.82 -22.62 -1.92
N GLY A 395 -47.99 -21.31 -2.05
CA GLY A 395 -48.74 -20.48 -1.11
C GLY A 395 -47.99 -20.14 0.18
N GLU A 396 -46.68 -20.40 0.24
CA GLU A 396 -45.84 -19.97 1.36
C GLU A 396 -45.77 -18.43 1.40
N THR A 397 -45.90 -17.87 2.59
CA THR A 397 -45.88 -16.42 2.80
C THR A 397 -44.68 -16.00 3.63
N ASP A 398 -44.19 -14.79 3.40
CA ASP A 398 -43.22 -14.14 4.27
C ASP A 398 -43.81 -13.84 5.67
N LYS A 399 -42.98 -13.31 6.57
CA LYS A 399 -43.40 -12.94 7.93
C LYS A 399 -44.44 -11.82 8.01
N TYR A 400 -44.73 -11.16 6.89
CA TYR A 400 -45.74 -10.11 6.77
C TYR A 400 -47.01 -10.60 6.07
N GLY A 401 -47.05 -11.87 5.66
CA GLY A 401 -48.20 -12.49 5.00
C GLY A 401 -48.23 -12.29 3.48
N HIS A 402 -47.16 -11.82 2.85
CA HIS A 402 -47.07 -11.74 1.39
C HIS A 402 -46.61 -13.07 0.81
N GLU A 403 -47.29 -13.54 -0.24
CA GLU A 403 -46.91 -14.78 -0.93
C GLU A 403 -45.53 -14.64 -1.58
N ILE A 404 -44.70 -15.67 -1.41
CA ILE A 404 -43.36 -15.72 -2.01
C ILE A 404 -43.48 -16.33 -3.40
N ASP A 405 -42.89 -15.67 -4.41
CA ASP A 405 -42.94 -16.17 -5.79
C ASP A 405 -42.38 -17.60 -5.90
N ASP A 406 -43.11 -18.51 -6.55
CA ASP A 406 -42.66 -19.88 -6.81
C ASP A 406 -41.55 -19.91 -7.86
N ARG A 407 -40.32 -19.64 -7.42
CA ARG A 407 -39.08 -19.79 -8.18
C ARG A 407 -37.96 -20.27 -7.28
N VAL A 408 -36.87 -20.72 -7.90
CA VAL A 408 -35.64 -21.05 -7.17
C VAL A 408 -34.88 -19.77 -6.87
N TYR A 409 -34.67 -19.49 -5.61
CA TYR A 409 -33.81 -18.44 -5.06
C TYR A 409 -32.42 -19.01 -4.78
N ASN A 410 -31.39 -18.24 -5.04
CA ASN A 410 -29.99 -18.63 -4.79
C ASN A 410 -29.23 -17.52 -4.05
N GLN A 411 -27.91 -17.67 -3.87
CA GLN A 411 -27.06 -16.68 -3.20
C GLN A 411 -27.14 -15.25 -3.76
N LYS A 412 -27.51 -15.07 -5.04
CA LYS A 412 -27.70 -13.73 -5.62
C LYS A 412 -29.01 -13.08 -5.19
N ASP A 413 -29.98 -13.88 -4.78
CA ASP A 413 -31.27 -13.44 -4.28
C ASP A 413 -31.27 -13.26 -2.76
N PHE A 414 -30.47 -14.04 -2.03
CA PHE A 414 -30.41 -13.98 -0.57
C PHE A 414 -29.94 -12.62 -0.08
N ASP A 415 -30.64 -12.13 0.95
CA ASP A 415 -30.44 -10.81 1.57
C ASP A 415 -30.64 -9.63 0.62
N ARG A 416 -31.25 -9.85 -0.56
CA ARG A 416 -31.69 -8.82 -1.51
C ARG A 416 -33.18 -8.92 -1.81
N ASN A 417 -33.57 -10.07 -2.35
CA ASN A 417 -34.93 -10.38 -2.78
C ASN A 417 -35.64 -11.27 -1.76
N LEU A 418 -34.87 -12.11 -1.05
CA LEU A 418 -35.38 -13.03 -0.04
C LEU A 418 -34.44 -13.06 1.16
N VAL A 419 -34.98 -12.86 2.35
CA VAL A 419 -34.23 -13.00 3.61
C VAL A 419 -34.62 -14.31 4.26
N ILE A 420 -33.63 -15.13 4.59
CA ILE A 420 -33.83 -16.38 5.32
C ILE A 420 -33.22 -16.19 6.72
N ASP A 421 -34.06 -15.92 7.73
CA ASP A 421 -33.59 -15.62 9.09
C ASP A 421 -32.74 -16.77 9.66
N ALA A 422 -33.16 -18.02 9.45
CA ALA A 422 -32.40 -19.21 9.87
C ALA A 422 -30.98 -19.30 9.25
N ARG A 423 -30.79 -18.78 8.02
CA ARG A 423 -29.46 -18.70 7.38
C ARG A 423 -28.59 -17.70 8.12
N THR A 424 -29.13 -16.52 8.44
CA THR A 424 -28.42 -15.47 9.19
C THR A 424 -27.99 -16.00 10.57
N GLU A 425 -28.87 -16.72 11.26
CA GLU A 425 -28.57 -17.36 12.54
C GLU A 425 -27.46 -18.41 12.43
N GLN A 426 -27.51 -19.29 11.41
CA GLN A 426 -26.47 -20.28 11.16
C GLN A 426 -25.11 -19.64 10.85
N VAL A 427 -25.09 -18.55 10.07
CA VAL A 427 -23.85 -17.80 9.81
C VAL A 427 -23.30 -17.22 11.12
N ALA A 428 -24.13 -16.57 11.93
CA ALA A 428 -23.72 -16.01 13.22
C ALA A 428 -23.18 -17.09 14.17
N GLN A 429 -23.86 -18.24 14.27
CA GLN A 429 -23.40 -19.41 15.02
C GLN A 429 -22.03 -19.89 14.53
N LYS A 430 -21.81 -19.96 13.22
CA LYS A 430 -20.53 -20.43 12.66
C LYS A 430 -19.40 -19.46 12.94
N ILE A 431 -19.64 -18.15 12.86
CA ILE A 431 -18.66 -17.10 13.20
C ILE A 431 -18.27 -17.23 14.68
N THR A 432 -19.26 -17.28 15.57
CA THR A 432 -19.04 -17.40 17.01
C THR A 432 -18.31 -18.70 17.38
N ALA A 433 -18.72 -19.83 16.79
CA ALA A 433 -18.05 -21.11 16.99
C ALA A 433 -16.58 -21.05 16.57
N PHE A 434 -16.29 -20.45 15.40
CA PHE A 434 -14.91 -20.28 14.94
C PHE A 434 -14.06 -19.44 15.91
N LEU A 435 -14.60 -18.33 16.42
CA LEU A 435 -13.91 -17.49 17.39
C LEU A 435 -13.66 -18.23 18.72
N LYS A 436 -14.65 -18.96 19.23
CA LYS A 436 -14.51 -19.80 20.44
C LYS A 436 -13.47 -20.91 20.24
N GLU A 437 -13.52 -21.62 19.11
CA GLU A 437 -12.57 -22.69 18.75
C GLU A 437 -11.13 -22.18 18.61
N SER A 438 -10.94 -20.90 18.24
CA SER A 438 -9.62 -20.28 18.18
C SER A 438 -8.94 -20.16 19.55
N GLY A 439 -9.72 -20.22 20.64
CA GLY A 439 -9.28 -20.00 22.02
C GLY A 439 -9.23 -18.51 22.42
N ASP A 440 -9.63 -17.61 21.53
CA ASP A 440 -9.68 -16.16 21.78
C ASP A 440 -10.95 -15.56 21.14
N PRO A 441 -12.01 -15.33 21.92
CA PRO A 441 -13.25 -14.75 21.40
C PRO A 441 -13.15 -13.23 21.18
N TYR A 442 -12.02 -12.59 21.48
CA TYR A 442 -11.82 -11.14 21.36
C TYR A 442 -11.06 -10.75 20.08
N GLN A 443 -10.87 -11.70 19.16
CA GLN A 443 -10.24 -11.42 17.87
C GLN A 443 -11.09 -10.46 17.04
N LYS A 444 -10.51 -9.29 16.70
CA LYS A 444 -11.19 -8.29 15.88
C LYS A 444 -11.64 -8.89 14.55
N THR A 445 -12.94 -8.77 14.29
CA THR A 445 -13.64 -9.45 13.20
C THR A 445 -14.45 -8.46 12.39
N ILE A 446 -14.35 -8.52 11.06
CA ILE A 446 -15.20 -7.74 10.15
C ILE A 446 -16.10 -8.69 9.37
N VAL A 447 -17.41 -8.47 9.42
CA VAL A 447 -18.43 -9.23 8.68
C VAL A 447 -19.00 -8.36 7.56
N PHE A 448 -18.66 -8.69 6.32
CA PHE A 448 -19.15 -8.02 5.13
C PHE A 448 -20.48 -8.61 4.68
N CYS A 449 -21.53 -7.81 4.82
CA CYS A 449 -22.92 -8.11 4.49
C CYS A 449 -23.32 -7.44 3.17
N VAL A 450 -24.45 -7.87 2.59
CA VAL A 450 -24.93 -7.38 1.28
C VAL A 450 -25.23 -5.88 1.29
N ASP A 451 -25.98 -5.41 2.29
CA ASP A 451 -26.39 -4.01 2.47
C ASP A 451 -26.48 -3.64 3.97
N THR A 452 -26.98 -2.44 4.28
CA THR A 452 -27.07 -1.93 5.65
C THR A 452 -28.16 -2.62 6.48
N GLU A 453 -29.19 -3.17 5.84
CA GLU A 453 -30.25 -3.93 6.51
C GLU A 453 -29.75 -5.32 6.89
N HIS A 454 -29.07 -6.02 5.97
CA HIS A 454 -28.41 -7.27 6.27
C HIS A 454 -27.37 -7.09 7.39
N ALA A 455 -26.55 -6.03 7.35
CA ALA A 455 -25.62 -5.74 8.45
C ALA A 455 -26.33 -5.59 9.81
N ALA A 456 -27.51 -4.95 9.86
CA ALA A 456 -28.30 -4.87 11.09
C ALA A 456 -28.84 -6.22 11.56
N ARG A 457 -29.38 -7.05 10.65
CA ARG A 457 -29.86 -8.41 10.99
C ARG A 457 -28.73 -9.29 11.51
N MET A 458 -27.59 -9.27 10.82
CA MET A 458 -26.39 -10.00 11.22
C MET A 458 -25.87 -9.54 12.59
N ARG A 459 -25.86 -8.22 12.86
CA ARG A 459 -25.52 -7.69 14.19
C ARG A 459 -26.43 -8.28 15.26
N GLN A 460 -27.74 -8.30 15.04
CA GLN A 460 -28.69 -8.82 16.01
C GLN A 460 -28.46 -10.31 16.28
N ALA A 461 -28.26 -11.11 15.23
CA ALA A 461 -27.98 -12.54 15.36
C ALA A 461 -26.67 -12.79 16.14
N LEU A 462 -25.61 -12.04 15.83
CA LEU A 462 -24.33 -12.11 16.55
C LEU A 462 -24.44 -11.66 18.02
N ILE A 463 -25.27 -10.66 18.33
CA ILE A 463 -25.54 -10.26 19.71
C ILE A 463 -26.18 -11.40 20.49
N ASN A 464 -27.21 -12.03 19.92
CA ASN A 464 -27.94 -13.12 20.58
C ASN A 464 -27.02 -14.32 20.82
N GLU A 465 -26.18 -14.67 19.84
CA GLU A 465 -25.24 -15.78 19.92
C GLU A 465 -24.06 -15.51 20.91
N ASN A 466 -23.78 -14.24 21.19
CA ASN A 466 -22.71 -13.81 22.11
C ASN A 466 -23.25 -13.08 23.35
N ALA A 467 -24.47 -13.39 23.79
CA ALA A 467 -25.19 -12.62 24.82
C ALA A 467 -24.37 -12.38 26.10
N ALA A 468 -23.61 -13.37 26.58
CA ALA A 468 -22.76 -13.22 27.76
C ALA A 468 -21.65 -12.17 27.57
N LEU A 469 -20.97 -12.16 26.42
CA LEU A 469 -19.90 -11.19 26.12
C LEU A 469 -20.47 -9.79 25.88
N VAL A 470 -21.68 -9.71 25.31
CA VAL A 470 -22.40 -8.43 25.14
C VAL A 470 -22.86 -7.87 26.49
N GLN A 471 -23.22 -8.72 27.45
CA GLN A 471 -23.51 -8.30 28.82
C GLN A 471 -22.27 -7.74 29.53
N GLU A 472 -21.08 -8.28 29.27
CA GLU A 472 -19.81 -7.71 29.77
C GLU A 472 -19.53 -6.34 29.14
N ASN A 473 -19.77 -6.19 27.84
CA ASN A 473 -19.68 -4.90 27.16
C ASN A 473 -20.61 -4.84 25.93
N ALA A 474 -21.53 -3.88 25.93
CA ALA A 474 -22.51 -3.70 24.86
C ALA A 474 -21.89 -3.43 23.47
N GLN A 475 -20.62 -3.00 23.42
CA GLN A 475 -19.87 -2.74 22.19
C GLN A 475 -19.17 -3.98 21.63
N TYR A 476 -19.33 -5.17 22.24
CA TYR A 476 -18.73 -6.42 21.72
C TYR A 476 -19.10 -6.66 20.25
N VAL A 477 -20.37 -6.44 19.87
CA VAL A 477 -20.84 -6.45 18.48
C VAL A 477 -21.41 -5.09 18.09
N MET A 478 -20.84 -4.47 17.05
CA MET A 478 -21.31 -3.18 16.52
C MET A 478 -21.64 -3.28 15.03
N ARG A 479 -22.52 -2.41 14.56
CA ARG A 479 -22.72 -2.16 13.12
C ARG A 479 -21.97 -0.88 12.77
N ILE A 480 -21.19 -0.92 11.69
CA ILE A 480 -20.46 0.25 11.18
C ILE A 480 -20.80 0.43 9.70
N THR A 481 -21.81 1.25 9.45
CA THR A 481 -22.34 1.59 8.11
C THR A 481 -22.45 3.10 7.96
N GLY A 482 -22.50 3.61 6.72
CA GLY A 482 -22.44 5.05 6.45
C GLY A 482 -23.65 5.86 6.94
N ASP A 483 -24.76 5.16 7.24
CA ASP A 483 -26.00 5.67 7.82
C ASP A 483 -26.05 5.55 9.36
N ASP A 484 -25.00 5.02 9.99
CA ASP A 484 -24.93 4.77 11.43
C ASP A 484 -23.88 5.70 12.07
N THR A 485 -24.33 6.83 12.62
CA THR A 485 -23.44 7.84 13.22
C THR A 485 -22.70 7.30 14.45
N GLU A 486 -23.37 6.51 15.28
CA GLU A 486 -22.78 5.93 16.49
C GLU A 486 -21.78 4.83 16.14
N GLY A 487 -22.13 3.96 15.18
CA GLY A 487 -21.22 2.97 14.63
C GLY A 487 -19.97 3.59 14.00
N THR A 488 -20.15 4.64 13.20
CA THR A 488 -19.04 5.36 12.55
C THR A 488 -18.12 6.03 13.57
N ALA A 489 -18.65 6.52 14.70
CA ALA A 489 -17.84 7.09 15.78
C ALA A 489 -16.93 6.04 16.46
N GLN A 490 -17.29 4.75 16.41
CA GLN A 490 -16.47 3.66 16.97
C GLN A 490 -15.41 3.14 16.00
N LEU A 491 -15.30 3.69 14.79
CA LEU A 491 -14.30 3.25 13.82
C LEU A 491 -12.87 3.43 14.34
N SER A 492 -12.57 4.55 15.02
CA SER A 492 -11.26 4.81 15.64
C SER A 492 -10.92 3.74 16.68
N ASN A 493 -11.87 3.42 17.57
CA ASN A 493 -11.70 2.38 18.58
C ASN A 493 -11.55 0.99 17.94
N PHE A 494 -12.26 0.71 16.85
CA PHE A 494 -12.12 -0.57 16.16
C PHE A 494 -10.73 -0.74 15.52
N ILE A 495 -10.12 0.33 15.01
CA ILE A 495 -8.78 0.23 14.39
C ILE A 495 -7.62 0.36 15.38
N ASP A 496 -7.87 0.95 16.55
CA ASP A 496 -6.88 1.10 17.61
C ASP A 496 -6.41 -0.29 18.12
N PRO A 497 -5.09 -0.58 18.08
CA PRO A 497 -4.53 -1.83 18.60
C PRO A 497 -4.79 -2.07 20.09
N GLU A 498 -4.86 -1.00 20.90
CA GLU A 498 -5.02 -1.07 22.36
C GLU A 498 -6.49 -1.16 22.78
N ALA A 499 -7.40 -0.71 21.92
CA ALA A 499 -8.83 -0.78 22.18
C ALA A 499 -9.36 -2.20 21.97
N ARG A 500 -9.82 -2.82 23.06
CA ARG A 500 -10.44 -4.16 23.03
C ARG A 500 -11.77 -4.21 22.27
N TYR A 501 -12.52 -3.11 22.26
CA TYR A 501 -13.85 -3.01 21.67
C TYR A 501 -13.93 -1.90 20.61
N PRO A 502 -14.77 -2.03 19.57
CA PRO A 502 -15.60 -3.20 19.24
C PRO A 502 -14.78 -4.45 18.83
N VAL A 503 -15.35 -5.65 19.04
CA VAL A 503 -14.69 -6.91 18.64
C VAL A 503 -15.20 -7.37 17.28
N ILE A 504 -16.52 -7.50 17.13
CA ILE A 504 -17.15 -7.91 15.87
C ILE A 504 -17.87 -6.72 15.27
N VAL A 505 -17.53 -6.36 14.04
CA VAL A 505 -18.20 -5.29 13.30
C VAL A 505 -18.89 -5.82 12.06
N THR A 506 -20.16 -5.49 11.90
CA THR A 506 -20.93 -5.78 10.68
C THR A 506 -20.95 -4.54 9.79
N THR A 507 -20.75 -4.72 8.50
CA THR A 507 -20.69 -3.61 7.53
C THR A 507 -21.17 -4.07 6.15
N SER A 508 -21.51 -3.14 5.28
CA SER A 508 -21.79 -3.43 3.87
C SER A 508 -20.55 -3.20 3.01
N ARG A 509 -20.22 -1.92 2.75
CA ARG A 509 -19.08 -1.48 1.93
C ARG A 509 -18.17 -0.48 2.63
N LEU A 510 -18.55 0.06 3.79
CA LEU A 510 -17.81 1.16 4.41
C LEU A 510 -16.37 0.74 4.74
N LEU A 511 -16.18 -0.45 5.32
CA LEU A 511 -14.86 -0.93 5.74
C LEU A 511 -14.06 -1.65 4.64
N SER A 512 -14.56 -1.70 3.40
CA SER A 512 -13.84 -2.36 2.30
C SER A 512 -12.55 -1.60 1.89
N THR A 513 -12.39 -0.36 2.33
CA THR A 513 -11.43 0.62 1.77
C THR A 513 -11.08 1.67 2.83
N GLY A 514 -9.81 2.06 2.90
CA GLY A 514 -9.39 3.22 3.69
C GLY A 514 -9.53 3.08 5.20
N VAL A 515 -9.61 1.84 5.70
CA VAL A 515 -9.59 1.52 7.14
C VAL A 515 -8.38 0.64 7.41
N ASP A 516 -7.58 1.02 8.40
CA ASP A 516 -6.35 0.32 8.77
C ASP A 516 -6.49 -0.40 10.12
N ALA A 517 -7.25 -1.51 10.13
CA ALA A 517 -7.44 -2.32 11.33
C ALA A 517 -6.29 -3.33 11.48
N GLN A 518 -5.18 -2.92 12.10
CA GLN A 518 -3.95 -3.73 12.17
C GLN A 518 -4.14 -5.06 12.93
N THR A 519 -5.06 -5.07 13.91
CA THR A 519 -5.36 -6.22 14.77
C THR A 519 -6.53 -7.07 14.25
N CYS A 520 -7.05 -6.81 13.05
CA CYS A 520 -8.10 -7.64 12.44
C CYS A 520 -7.58 -9.03 12.09
N ARG A 521 -8.17 -10.07 12.69
CA ARG A 521 -7.76 -11.48 12.52
C ARG A 521 -8.75 -12.33 11.75
N LEU A 522 -10.02 -11.93 11.71
CA LEU A 522 -11.07 -12.64 10.97
C LEU A 522 -11.82 -11.69 10.04
N ILE A 523 -11.90 -12.08 8.77
CA ILE A 523 -12.72 -11.41 7.76
C ILE A 523 -13.74 -12.40 7.26
N VAL A 524 -15.01 -12.07 7.46
CA VAL A 524 -16.15 -12.89 7.04
C VAL A 524 -16.79 -12.24 5.82
N LEU A 525 -16.95 -13.03 4.77
CA LEU A 525 -17.64 -12.63 3.54
C LEU A 525 -19.00 -13.31 3.51
N ASP A 526 -20.05 -12.64 3.99
CA ASP A 526 -21.44 -13.09 3.87
C ASP A 526 -22.17 -12.30 2.77
N ARG A 527 -21.51 -12.25 1.63
CA ARG A 527 -21.98 -11.64 0.39
C ARG A 527 -21.15 -12.13 -0.78
N GLU A 528 -21.74 -12.05 -1.96
CA GLU A 528 -20.97 -12.18 -3.20
C GLU A 528 -20.01 -10.98 -3.34
N VAL A 529 -18.76 -11.29 -3.70
CA VAL A 529 -17.74 -10.29 -4.02
C VAL A 529 -17.64 -10.21 -5.54
N GLY A 530 -18.09 -9.08 -6.11
CA GLY A 530 -18.33 -8.96 -7.55
C GLY A 530 -17.06 -8.77 -8.39
N SER A 531 -15.89 -8.60 -7.76
CA SER A 531 -14.63 -8.42 -8.47
C SER A 531 -13.41 -8.85 -7.64
N MET A 532 -12.34 -9.25 -8.33
CA MET A 532 -11.05 -9.54 -7.70
C MET A 532 -10.45 -8.30 -7.00
N THR A 533 -10.76 -7.12 -7.51
CA THR A 533 -10.43 -5.83 -6.91
C THR A 533 -11.01 -5.69 -5.51
N GLU A 534 -12.34 -5.84 -5.40
CA GLU A 534 -13.04 -5.75 -4.11
C GLU A 534 -12.54 -6.82 -3.14
N PHE A 535 -12.32 -8.05 -3.65
CA PHE A 535 -11.78 -9.16 -2.84
C PHE A 535 -10.42 -8.83 -2.23
N LYS A 536 -9.45 -8.39 -3.03
CA LYS A 536 -8.10 -8.03 -2.56
C LYS A 536 -8.11 -6.86 -1.59
N GLN A 537 -9.05 -5.92 -1.74
CA GLN A 537 -9.19 -4.77 -0.84
C GLN A 537 -9.77 -5.16 0.53
N ILE A 538 -10.74 -6.08 0.53
CA ILE A 538 -11.28 -6.68 1.74
C ILE A 538 -10.20 -7.50 2.44
N VAL A 539 -9.60 -8.48 1.76
CA VAL A 539 -8.53 -9.32 2.35
C VAL A 539 -7.36 -8.46 2.85
N GLY A 540 -7.04 -7.38 2.14
CA GLY A 540 -6.00 -6.43 2.53
C GLY A 540 -6.15 -5.87 3.95
N ARG A 541 -7.37 -5.83 4.51
CA ARG A 541 -7.62 -5.37 5.89
C ARG A 541 -7.00 -6.28 6.95
N GLY A 542 -6.89 -7.58 6.68
CA GLY A 542 -6.34 -8.58 7.60
C GLY A 542 -4.88 -8.94 7.29
N THR A 543 -4.25 -8.29 6.31
CA THR A 543 -2.87 -8.58 5.89
C THR A 543 -1.83 -7.71 6.58
N ARG A 544 -2.25 -6.85 7.51
CA ARG A 544 -1.33 -6.06 8.32
C ARG A 544 -0.63 -6.95 9.34
N VAL A 545 0.61 -6.60 9.66
CA VAL A 545 1.40 -7.30 10.66
C VAL A 545 1.53 -6.38 11.86
N HIS A 546 1.00 -6.83 12.99
CA HIS A 546 1.30 -6.32 14.32
C HIS A 546 2.09 -7.42 15.04
N GLU A 547 3.34 -7.11 15.46
CA GLU A 547 4.26 -8.12 16.01
C GLU A 547 4.07 -8.34 17.52
N ASP A 548 3.66 -7.29 18.22
CA ASP A 548 3.27 -7.31 19.63
C ASP A 548 1.84 -7.87 19.80
#